data_AF-A0A7X0MTH8-F1
#
_entry.id   AF-A0A7X0MTH8-F1
#
_cell.length_a   1.000
_cell.length_b   1.000
_cell.length_c   1.000
_cell.angle_alpha   90.00
_cell.angle_beta   90.00
_cell.angle_gamma   90.00
#
_symmetry.space_group_name_H-M   'P 1'
#
loop_
_entity.id
_entity.type
_entity.pdbx_description
1 polymer ?
#
loop_
_entity_poly.entity_id
_entity_poly.type
_entity_poly.pdbx_seq_one_letter_code
_entity_poly.pdbx_strand_id
1 'polypeptide(L)'
;MTSFGLADRGAFSGDTLTFLNRCRLHGIGVNESDDGFEIAAVASNAAARFGLTPLGQPAGECRNPELLSSAPRIAIYAGEAVGYPYWGYYSHALLSIGLSFHAVTGADVAAACLNDYDLLVMPGGFATWGLDRAEDMDGIDAAIAAFVRDGGSYIGSCGGAFYMSEGRPGWHGAIDAMPKFTQEYLMTGAAVLGISVDGPVIGRGLPETVELPYYHGPIYAEAKRSTETLGRFGNYISESRLFIENPLSPTLFDKEMKDTPAIFMAPFGKGNVLTFSPHPEMGELVRKGVALEGYIRHYLPIRGFKVMDQTLRFFMKEDCAGFRLIHNAIACLGLFDRVQATAPLQALRADDLGPILLRLDTTMARQFAAISDMAATETDAMQEIVAAEASRLRSEWAHVCASLRYAVEVAPIDSRVATGLSSVLHAAAQVQHKIRLAELIVMTELPIRLVAAALRIIACDRALGAEEITE
;
A
#
# COMPACT_ATOMS: atom_id res chain seq x y z
N MET A 1 0.56 -1.00 30.45
CA MET A 1 0.56 -1.40 29.03
C MET A 1 1.62 -2.46 28.81
N THR A 2 1.44 -3.39 27.87
CA THR A 2 2.49 -4.35 27.49
C THR A 2 3.31 -3.76 26.35
N SER A 3 4.64 -3.75 26.50
CA SER A 3 5.55 -3.18 25.52
C SER A 3 6.13 -4.26 24.60
N PHE A 4 6.12 -3.96 23.31
CA PHE A 4 6.71 -4.76 22.25
C PHE A 4 7.71 -3.87 21.54
N GLY A 5 8.87 -4.38 21.17
CA GLY A 5 9.82 -3.62 20.36
C GLY A 5 9.96 -4.16 18.96
N LEU A 6 10.53 -3.32 18.12
CA LEU A 6 10.98 -3.71 16.80
C LEU A 6 12.35 -4.39 16.97
N ALA A 7 12.53 -5.56 16.36
CA ALA A 7 13.76 -6.33 16.51
C ALA A 7 15.00 -5.53 16.07
N ASP A 8 14.86 -4.73 15.01
CA ASP A 8 15.81 -3.73 14.52
C ASP A 8 15.04 -2.62 13.75
N ARG A 9 15.63 -1.42 13.59
CA ARG A 9 15.07 -0.41 12.67
C ARG A 9 15.07 -0.95 11.25
N GLY A 10 13.91 -0.97 10.59
CA GLY A 10 13.75 -1.61 9.29
C GLY A 10 13.60 -3.14 9.33
N ALA A 11 13.53 -3.76 10.50
CA ALA A 11 13.05 -5.14 10.62
C ALA A 11 11.52 -5.13 10.58
N PHE A 12 10.99 -5.47 9.41
CA PHE A 12 9.56 -5.46 9.11
C PHE A 12 8.94 -6.83 9.44
N SER A 13 8.07 -6.87 10.46
CA SER A 13 7.14 -7.98 10.73
C SER A 13 5.69 -7.48 10.67
N GLY A 14 4.98 -7.80 9.58
CA GLY A 14 3.68 -7.19 9.23
C GLY A 14 2.58 -7.38 10.26
N ASP A 15 2.76 -8.36 11.14
CA ASP A 15 1.90 -8.63 12.27
C ASP A 15 1.85 -7.45 13.26
N THR A 16 2.95 -6.71 13.43
CA THR A 16 3.02 -5.57 14.36
C THR A 16 2.04 -4.47 13.98
N LEU A 17 2.17 -3.90 12.76
CA LEU A 17 1.29 -2.82 12.33
C LEU A 17 -0.15 -3.29 12.21
N THR A 18 -0.36 -4.51 11.72
CA THR A 18 -1.68 -5.14 11.68
C THR A 18 -2.32 -5.12 13.06
N PHE A 19 -1.64 -5.68 14.06
CA PHE A 19 -2.17 -5.76 15.42
C PHE A 19 -2.46 -4.38 16.01
N LEU A 20 -1.55 -3.42 15.83
CA LEU A 20 -1.75 -2.06 16.32
C LEU A 20 -3.00 -1.40 15.73
N ASN A 21 -3.16 -1.48 14.40
CA ASN A 21 -4.28 -0.85 13.74
C ASN A 21 -5.61 -1.57 14.01
N ARG A 22 -5.59 -2.90 14.26
CA ARG A 22 -6.77 -3.61 14.76
C ARG A 22 -7.10 -3.21 16.20
N CYS A 23 -6.12 -3.08 17.11
CA CYS A 23 -6.39 -2.55 18.46
C CYS A 23 -7.12 -1.19 18.41
N ARG A 24 -6.66 -0.25 17.57
CA ARG A 24 -7.33 1.05 17.38
C ARG A 24 -8.78 0.90 16.94
N LEU A 25 -9.05 -0.02 16.03
CA LEU A 25 -10.39 -0.28 15.53
C LEU A 25 -11.32 -0.90 16.59
N HIS A 26 -10.78 -1.74 17.47
CA HIS A 26 -11.48 -2.31 18.63
C HIS A 26 -11.54 -1.34 19.83
N GLY A 27 -11.11 -0.08 19.66
CA GLY A 27 -11.12 0.93 20.73
C GLY A 27 -10.09 0.66 21.84
N ILE A 28 -9.10 -0.17 21.57
CA ILE A 28 -8.03 -0.53 22.50
C ILE A 28 -6.90 0.50 22.35
N GLY A 29 -6.51 1.11 23.47
CA GLY A 29 -5.44 2.11 23.52
C GLY A 29 -4.10 1.57 23.04
N VAL A 30 -3.47 2.32 22.13
CA VAL A 30 -2.16 2.02 21.54
C VAL A 30 -1.28 3.26 21.61
N ASN A 31 -0.01 3.08 21.94
CA ASN A 31 1.03 4.08 21.81
C ASN A 31 2.18 3.53 20.96
N GLU A 32 2.74 4.34 20.07
CA GLU A 32 3.77 3.92 19.12
C GLU A 32 4.99 4.86 19.21
N SER A 33 6.18 4.27 19.19
CA SER A 33 7.46 4.96 19.21
C SER A 33 8.40 4.44 18.12
N ASP A 34 9.60 5.02 18.02
CA ASP A 34 10.60 4.63 17.03
C ASP A 34 11.12 3.20 17.23
N ASP A 35 11.15 2.74 18.48
CA ASP A 35 11.77 1.46 18.85
C ASP A 35 10.73 0.39 19.22
N GLY A 36 9.43 0.71 19.13
CA GLY A 36 8.39 -0.22 19.54
C GLY A 36 7.00 0.38 19.68
N PHE A 37 6.17 -0.32 20.43
CA PHE A 37 4.81 0.08 20.73
C PHE A 37 4.33 -0.48 22.07
N GLU A 38 3.32 0.17 22.62
CA GLU A 38 2.66 -0.20 23.86
C GLU A 38 1.17 -0.39 23.59
N ILE A 39 0.60 -1.44 24.18
CA ILE A 39 -0.84 -1.72 24.10
C ILE A 39 -1.46 -1.80 25.49
N ALA A 40 -2.76 -1.53 25.60
CA ALA A 40 -3.50 -1.77 26.83
C ALA A 40 -3.33 -3.23 27.32
N ALA A 41 -3.27 -3.41 28.64
CA ALA A 41 -2.97 -4.72 29.24
C ALA A 41 -3.99 -5.81 28.85
N VAL A 42 -5.24 -5.40 28.59
CA VAL A 42 -6.31 -6.30 28.11
C VAL A 42 -5.85 -7.06 26.87
N ALA A 43 -5.32 -6.36 25.86
CA ALA A 43 -4.91 -6.95 24.58
C ALA A 43 -3.58 -7.73 24.64
N SER A 44 -2.94 -7.86 25.80
CA SER A 44 -1.65 -8.54 25.91
C SER A 44 -1.75 -10.03 25.59
N ASN A 45 -2.84 -10.68 26.00
CA ASN A 45 -3.06 -12.10 25.70
C ASN A 45 -3.41 -12.29 24.23
N ALA A 46 -4.24 -11.40 23.66
CA ALA A 46 -4.50 -11.36 22.22
C ALA A 46 -3.21 -11.22 21.40
N ALA A 47 -2.31 -10.32 21.78
CA ALA A 47 -1.02 -10.12 21.10
C ALA A 47 -0.18 -11.41 21.10
N ALA A 48 -0.09 -12.10 22.25
CA ALA A 48 0.63 -13.37 22.35
C ALA A 48 -0.02 -14.48 21.51
N ARG A 49 -1.36 -14.59 21.52
CA ARG A 49 -2.11 -15.52 20.65
C ARG A 49 -1.91 -15.24 19.16
N PHE A 50 -1.75 -13.96 18.80
CA PHE A 50 -1.47 -13.53 17.44
C PHE A 50 -0.02 -13.76 17.01
N GLY A 51 0.87 -14.13 17.96
CA GLY A 51 2.27 -14.46 17.68
C GLY A 51 3.26 -13.36 18.00
N LEU A 52 2.82 -12.25 18.62
CA LEU A 52 3.72 -11.18 19.05
C LEU A 52 4.42 -11.54 20.37
N THR A 53 5.73 -11.31 20.43
CA THR A 53 6.54 -11.58 21.61
C THR A 53 6.88 -10.26 22.34
N PRO A 54 6.49 -10.09 23.62
CA PRO A 54 6.80 -8.88 24.38
C PRO A 54 8.29 -8.80 24.72
N LEU A 55 8.85 -7.58 24.78
CA LEU A 55 10.26 -7.36 25.13
C LEU A 55 10.54 -7.36 26.64
N GLY A 56 9.50 -7.30 27.48
CA GLY A 56 9.63 -7.29 28.94
C GLY A 56 8.28 -7.16 29.65
N GLN A 57 8.29 -7.28 30.98
CA GLN A 57 7.09 -7.05 31.80
C GLN A 57 6.70 -5.56 31.82
N PRO A 58 5.40 -5.24 31.89
CA PRO A 58 4.85 -3.88 31.75
C PRO A 58 5.52 -2.90 32.72
N ALA A 59 6.20 -1.88 32.20
CA ALA A 59 6.78 -0.82 33.00
C ALA A 59 5.80 0.36 33.14
N GLY A 60 5.27 0.56 34.34
CA GLY A 60 4.77 1.86 34.81
C GLY A 60 3.35 2.29 34.37
N GLU A 61 2.79 3.17 35.19
CA GLU A 61 1.47 3.79 35.01
C GLU A 61 1.38 4.69 33.77
N CYS A 62 0.14 4.87 33.34
CA CYS A 62 -0.29 5.39 32.06
C CYS A 62 0.30 6.76 31.68
N ARG A 63 0.80 6.89 30.44
CA ARG A 63 0.71 8.16 29.70
C ARG A 63 -0.65 8.19 28.99
N ASN A 64 -1.67 8.57 29.74
CA ASN A 64 -3.04 8.92 29.31
C ASN A 64 -3.99 7.75 28.94
N PRO A 65 -4.83 7.26 29.87
CA PRO A 65 -5.75 6.14 29.66
C PRO A 65 -6.92 6.44 28.71
N GLU A 66 -7.10 7.70 28.32
CA GLU A 66 -8.23 8.20 27.53
C GLU A 66 -7.90 8.39 26.04
N LEU A 67 -6.70 7.99 25.57
CA LEU A 67 -6.39 7.97 24.14
C LEU A 67 -7.12 6.80 23.45
N LEU A 68 -8.43 6.97 23.27
CA LEU A 68 -9.25 6.22 22.33
C LEU A 68 -8.84 6.64 20.91
N SER A 69 -7.71 6.11 20.43
CA SER A 69 -7.30 6.25 19.03
C SER A 69 -8.21 5.40 18.15
N SER A 70 -8.91 6.01 17.21
CA SER A 70 -9.73 5.30 16.22
C SER A 70 -8.94 5.04 14.94
N ALA A 71 -9.22 3.93 14.26
CA ALA A 71 -8.67 3.72 12.92
C ALA A 71 -9.49 4.54 11.90
N PRO A 72 -8.86 5.26 10.96
CA PRO A 72 -9.57 6.11 10.02
C PRO A 72 -10.46 5.32 9.07
N ARG A 73 -11.57 5.92 8.64
CA ARG A 73 -12.39 5.43 7.53
C ARG A 73 -11.73 5.84 6.23
N ILE A 74 -11.31 4.85 5.43
CA ILE A 74 -10.49 5.08 4.24
C ILE A 74 -11.28 4.76 2.97
N ALA A 75 -11.31 5.71 2.05
CA ALA A 75 -11.72 5.50 0.67
C ALA A 75 -10.47 5.41 -0.23
N ILE A 76 -10.43 4.44 -1.15
CA ILE A 76 -9.47 4.41 -2.26
C ILE A 76 -10.23 4.77 -3.54
N TYR A 77 -9.72 5.75 -4.28
CA TYR A 77 -10.28 6.04 -5.60
C TYR A 77 -9.96 4.90 -6.59
N ALA A 78 -11.00 4.31 -7.17
CA ALA A 78 -10.96 3.16 -8.07
C ALA A 78 -11.91 3.38 -9.28
N GLY A 79 -11.95 4.61 -9.79
CA GLY A 79 -12.66 4.96 -11.03
C GLY A 79 -11.96 4.43 -12.29
N GLU A 80 -12.59 4.60 -13.45
CA GLU A 80 -12.08 4.08 -14.73
C GLU A 80 -10.74 4.72 -15.13
N ALA A 81 -10.50 5.96 -14.70
CA ALA A 81 -9.24 6.66 -14.94
C ALA A 81 -8.06 6.02 -14.17
N VAL A 82 -8.35 5.26 -13.12
CA VAL A 82 -7.36 4.58 -12.27
C VAL A 82 -7.56 3.07 -12.40
N GLY A 83 -7.03 2.51 -13.47
CA GLY A 83 -7.12 1.06 -13.72
C GLY A 83 -6.41 0.22 -12.66
N TYR A 84 -6.86 -1.02 -12.49
CA TYR A 84 -6.08 -2.05 -11.80
C TYR A 84 -4.78 -2.32 -12.60
N PRO A 85 -3.60 -2.49 -11.96
CA PRO A 85 -3.38 -2.74 -10.53
C PRO A 85 -3.10 -1.52 -9.65
N TYR A 86 -3.14 -0.28 -10.15
CA TYR A 86 -2.64 0.89 -9.41
C TYR A 86 -3.29 1.06 -8.03
N TRP A 87 -4.63 1.01 -7.97
CA TRP A 87 -5.34 1.07 -6.70
C TRP A 87 -5.23 -0.23 -5.88
N GLY A 88 -5.03 -1.37 -6.55
CA GLY A 88 -4.81 -2.67 -5.91
C GLY A 88 -3.52 -2.74 -5.11
N TYR A 89 -2.49 -1.97 -5.48
CA TYR A 89 -1.28 -1.83 -4.66
C TYR A 89 -1.55 -1.11 -3.34
N TYR A 90 -2.35 -0.05 -3.35
CA TYR A 90 -2.81 0.59 -2.11
C TYR A 90 -3.72 -0.32 -1.29
N SER A 91 -4.61 -1.09 -1.92
CA SER A 91 -5.39 -2.11 -1.22
C SER A 91 -4.51 -3.12 -0.50
N HIS A 92 -3.43 -3.58 -1.15
CA HIS A 92 -2.47 -4.47 -0.53
C HIS A 92 -1.73 -3.79 0.62
N ALA A 93 -1.21 -2.58 0.44
CA ALA A 93 -0.52 -1.84 1.49
C ALA A 93 -1.40 -1.65 2.73
N LEU A 94 -2.65 -1.19 2.55
CA LEU A 94 -3.57 -0.94 3.66
C LEU A 94 -3.97 -2.21 4.41
N LEU A 95 -4.31 -3.29 3.68
CA LEU A 95 -4.63 -4.57 4.32
C LEU A 95 -3.41 -5.13 5.05
N SER A 96 -2.20 -4.99 4.49
CA SER A 96 -0.96 -5.48 5.09
C SER A 96 -0.60 -4.76 6.40
N ILE A 97 -1.05 -3.52 6.57
CA ILE A 97 -0.93 -2.78 7.84
C ILE A 97 -2.19 -2.85 8.71
N GLY A 98 -3.16 -3.71 8.38
CA GLY A 98 -4.35 -3.95 9.19
C GLY A 98 -5.51 -2.97 9.02
N LEU A 99 -5.45 -2.09 8.03
CA LEU A 99 -6.49 -1.10 7.75
C LEU A 99 -7.44 -1.59 6.65
N SER A 100 -8.74 -1.46 6.93
CA SER A 100 -9.79 -1.70 5.93
C SER A 100 -10.02 -0.45 5.07
N PHE A 101 -10.57 -0.64 3.88
CA PHE A 101 -10.87 0.44 2.95
C PHE A 101 -12.16 0.15 2.17
N HIS A 102 -12.75 1.18 1.57
CA HIS A 102 -13.76 1.05 0.52
C HIS A 102 -13.22 1.59 -0.81
N ALA A 103 -13.38 0.84 -1.88
CA ALA A 103 -13.12 1.32 -3.22
C ALA A 103 -14.31 2.20 -3.68
N VAL A 104 -14.03 3.40 -4.18
CA VAL A 104 -15.06 4.35 -4.66
C VAL A 104 -14.78 4.75 -6.10
N THR A 105 -15.83 4.84 -6.92
CA THR A 105 -15.74 5.24 -8.33
C THR A 105 -15.89 6.75 -8.49
N GLY A 106 -15.64 7.27 -9.70
CA GLY A 106 -15.93 8.67 -10.03
C GLY A 106 -17.40 9.04 -9.76
N ALA A 107 -18.33 8.13 -10.09
CA ALA A 107 -19.76 8.33 -9.84
C ALA A 107 -20.10 8.44 -8.35
N ASP A 108 -19.50 7.58 -7.51
CA ASP A 108 -19.71 7.62 -6.06
C ASP A 108 -19.20 8.95 -5.47
N VAL A 109 -18.02 9.38 -5.93
CA VAL A 109 -17.39 10.63 -5.49
C VAL A 109 -18.21 11.85 -5.91
N ALA A 110 -18.66 11.91 -7.17
CA ALA A 110 -19.54 12.97 -7.66
C ALA A 110 -20.88 13.01 -6.90
N ALA A 111 -21.35 11.86 -6.41
CA ALA A 111 -22.51 11.74 -5.53
C ALA A 111 -22.21 12.05 -4.04
N ALA A 112 -21.05 12.64 -3.75
CA ALA A 112 -20.61 13.08 -2.41
C ALA A 112 -20.47 11.95 -1.37
N CYS A 113 -20.11 10.73 -1.79
CA CYS A 113 -19.86 9.62 -0.86
C CYS A 113 -18.69 9.89 0.11
N LEU A 114 -17.80 10.83 -0.22
CA LEU A 114 -16.60 11.13 0.57
C LEU A 114 -16.92 11.67 1.98
N ASN A 115 -18.14 12.15 2.23
CA ASN A 115 -18.58 12.61 3.55
C ASN A 115 -18.53 11.51 4.63
N ASP A 116 -18.54 10.23 4.21
CA ASP A 116 -18.50 9.07 5.10
C ASP A 116 -17.07 8.61 5.44
N TYR A 117 -16.05 9.35 5.02
CA TYR A 117 -14.65 8.98 5.16
C TYR A 117 -13.81 10.05 5.85
N ASP A 118 -12.66 9.65 6.36
CA ASP A 118 -11.67 10.53 6.97
C ASP A 118 -10.46 10.76 6.06
N LEU A 119 -10.18 9.78 5.20
CA LEU A 119 -9.05 9.77 4.28
C LEU A 119 -9.47 9.29 2.89
N LEU A 120 -9.14 10.09 1.88
CA LEU A 120 -9.11 9.66 0.48
C LEU A 120 -7.67 9.29 0.08
N VAL A 121 -7.49 8.06 -0.39
CA VAL A 121 -6.26 7.59 -1.01
C VAL A 121 -6.42 7.64 -2.52
N MET A 122 -5.52 8.38 -3.18
CA MET A 122 -5.49 8.57 -4.63
C MET A 122 -4.27 7.89 -5.25
N PRO A 123 -4.46 6.77 -5.96
CA PRO A 123 -3.38 6.08 -6.65
C PRO A 123 -2.81 6.88 -7.83
N GLY A 124 -1.73 6.37 -8.41
CA GLY A 124 -1.25 6.83 -9.72
C GLY A 124 -2.09 6.28 -10.88
N GLY A 125 -1.65 6.53 -12.11
CA GLY A 125 -2.18 5.85 -13.31
C GLY A 125 -3.22 6.61 -14.14
N PHE A 126 -3.64 7.81 -13.72
CA PHE A 126 -4.56 8.65 -14.50
C PHE A 126 -3.88 9.84 -15.19
N ALA A 127 -4.55 10.39 -16.20
CA ALA A 127 -4.07 11.53 -16.98
C ALA A 127 -4.02 12.82 -16.14
N THR A 128 -3.01 13.66 -16.39
CA THR A 128 -2.71 14.87 -15.62
C THR A 128 -3.65 16.06 -15.86
N TRP A 129 -4.91 15.83 -16.24
CA TRP A 129 -5.85 16.89 -16.65
C TRP A 129 -7.12 17.02 -15.77
N GLY A 130 -7.07 16.49 -14.54
CA GLY A 130 -8.23 16.38 -13.65
C GLY A 130 -9.00 15.08 -13.87
N LEU A 131 -9.75 14.66 -12.86
CA LEU A 131 -10.53 13.42 -12.90
C LEU A 131 -11.82 13.61 -13.69
N ASP A 132 -12.43 14.79 -13.66
CA ASP A 132 -13.65 15.05 -14.44
C ASP A 132 -13.43 14.74 -15.92
N ARG A 133 -12.30 15.20 -16.44
CA ARG A 133 -11.90 14.93 -17.83
C ARG A 133 -11.44 13.50 -18.05
N ALA A 134 -10.76 12.89 -17.08
CA ALA A 134 -10.21 11.54 -17.24
C ALA A 134 -11.30 10.47 -17.21
N GLU A 135 -12.41 10.73 -16.51
CA GLU A 135 -13.57 9.84 -16.37
C GLU A 135 -14.73 10.24 -17.30
N ASP A 136 -14.60 11.33 -18.06
CA ASP A 136 -15.67 11.92 -18.89
C ASP A 136 -16.96 12.19 -18.07
N MET A 137 -16.79 12.74 -16.86
CA MET A 137 -17.86 12.94 -15.88
C MET A 137 -17.59 14.17 -15.01
N ASP A 138 -18.52 15.13 -14.98
CA ASP A 138 -18.37 16.33 -14.15
C ASP A 138 -18.59 16.07 -12.64
N GLY A 139 -17.91 16.85 -11.80
CA GLY A 139 -18.20 16.98 -10.37
C GLY A 139 -17.30 16.16 -9.43
N ILE A 140 -16.44 15.30 -9.96
CA ILE A 140 -15.45 14.51 -9.22
C ILE A 140 -14.41 15.47 -8.61
N ASP A 141 -13.88 16.38 -9.42
CA ASP A 141 -12.86 17.34 -9.03
C ASP A 141 -13.36 18.25 -7.91
N ALA A 142 -14.58 18.77 -8.07
CA ALA A 142 -15.23 19.63 -7.08
C ALA A 142 -15.50 18.89 -5.76
N ALA A 143 -15.98 17.64 -5.82
CA ALA A 143 -16.28 16.84 -4.64
C ALA A 143 -15.02 16.50 -3.83
N ILE A 144 -13.91 16.14 -4.49
CA ILE A 144 -12.64 15.87 -3.79
C ILE A 144 -12.11 17.15 -3.15
N ALA A 145 -12.15 18.28 -3.86
CA ALA A 145 -11.68 19.54 -3.33
C ALA A 145 -12.49 19.98 -2.10
N ALA A 146 -13.82 19.80 -2.14
CA ALA A 146 -14.71 20.09 -1.02
C ALA A 146 -14.40 19.19 0.18
N PHE A 147 -14.30 17.87 -0.04
CA PHE A 147 -13.97 16.90 1.01
C PHE A 147 -12.74 17.29 1.81
N VAL A 148 -11.63 17.59 1.13
CA VAL A 148 -10.38 17.96 1.81
C VAL A 148 -10.51 19.33 2.48
N ARG A 149 -11.08 20.32 1.79
CA ARG A 149 -11.26 21.67 2.37
C ARG A 149 -12.15 21.68 3.60
N ASP A 150 -13.07 20.74 3.71
CA ASP A 150 -13.98 20.62 4.85
C ASP A 150 -13.43 19.79 6.01
N GLY A 151 -12.23 19.20 5.88
CA GLY A 151 -11.51 18.53 6.99
C GLY A 151 -11.12 17.07 6.71
N GLY A 152 -11.48 16.54 5.54
CA GLY A 152 -10.97 15.27 5.06
C GLY A 152 -9.47 15.32 4.82
N SER A 153 -8.79 14.19 4.98
CA SER A 153 -7.37 14.06 4.66
C SER A 153 -7.16 13.38 3.30
N TYR A 154 -6.01 13.60 2.69
CA TYR A 154 -5.67 13.01 1.39
C TYR A 154 -4.26 12.41 1.41
N ILE A 155 -4.11 11.22 0.83
CA ILE A 155 -2.81 10.64 0.45
C ILE A 155 -2.83 10.40 -1.05
N GLY A 156 -1.78 10.79 -1.77
CA GLY A 156 -1.68 10.46 -3.20
C GLY A 156 -0.27 10.16 -3.70
N SER A 157 -0.15 9.17 -4.58
CA SER A 157 1.10 8.78 -5.27
C SER A 157 1.05 9.15 -6.75
N CYS A 158 2.17 9.61 -7.32
CA CYS A 158 2.31 9.89 -8.76
C CYS A 158 1.19 10.77 -9.34
N GLY A 159 0.21 10.21 -10.05
CA GLY A 159 -0.96 10.92 -10.56
C GLY A 159 -1.73 11.64 -9.46
N GLY A 160 -1.92 10.99 -8.31
CA GLY A 160 -2.52 11.60 -7.13
C GLY A 160 -1.70 12.75 -6.54
N ALA A 161 -0.37 12.75 -6.74
CA ALA A 161 0.49 13.87 -6.34
C ALA A 161 0.43 15.04 -7.34
N PHE A 162 0.44 14.75 -8.64
CA PHE A 162 0.20 15.75 -9.69
C PHE A 162 -1.13 16.48 -9.47
N TYR A 163 -2.19 15.73 -9.19
CA TYR A 163 -3.54 16.25 -9.02
C TYR A 163 -3.68 17.26 -7.87
N MET A 164 -2.83 17.16 -6.85
CA MET A 164 -2.79 18.12 -5.74
C MET A 164 -1.80 19.27 -5.96
N SER A 165 -1.06 19.28 -7.08
CA SER A 165 -0.09 20.32 -7.41
C SER A 165 -0.73 21.57 -8.01
N GLU A 166 0.02 22.65 -8.10
CA GLU A 166 -0.33 23.80 -8.94
C GLU A 166 0.09 23.60 -10.40
N GLY A 167 -0.52 24.37 -11.31
CA GLY A 167 0.03 24.58 -12.66
C GLY A 167 -0.74 23.93 -13.81
N ARG A 168 -1.83 23.20 -13.55
CA ARG A 168 -2.74 22.71 -14.62
C ARG A 168 -4.22 22.85 -14.28
N PRO A 169 -5.08 23.00 -15.30
CA PRO A 169 -6.52 22.85 -15.14
C PRO A 169 -6.89 21.48 -14.54
N GLY A 170 -7.85 21.47 -13.61
CA GLY A 170 -8.28 20.27 -12.89
C GLY A 170 -7.38 19.89 -11.72
N TRP A 171 -6.26 20.58 -11.49
CA TRP A 171 -5.44 20.37 -10.29
C TRP A 171 -5.82 21.36 -9.18
N HIS A 172 -5.59 20.93 -7.94
CA HIS A 172 -6.12 21.62 -6.76
C HIS A 172 -5.20 22.65 -6.14
N GLY A 173 -3.89 22.58 -6.41
CA GLY A 173 -2.91 23.54 -5.87
C GLY A 173 -2.74 23.49 -4.35
N ALA A 174 -2.98 22.34 -3.72
CA ALA A 174 -2.62 22.14 -2.31
C ALA A 174 -1.10 22.14 -2.12
N ILE A 175 -0.39 21.52 -3.05
CA ILE A 175 1.06 21.64 -3.18
C ILE A 175 1.37 22.91 -3.98
N ASP A 176 1.87 23.93 -3.30
CA ASP A 176 2.23 25.26 -3.84
C ASP A 176 3.53 25.22 -4.67
N ALA A 177 3.63 24.21 -5.54
CA ALA A 177 4.71 24.01 -6.46
C ALA A 177 4.20 23.37 -7.75
N MET A 178 4.59 23.94 -8.88
CA MET A 178 4.40 23.32 -10.18
C MET A 178 5.52 22.29 -10.44
N PRO A 179 5.19 21.04 -10.83
CA PRO A 179 6.18 20.07 -11.28
C PRO A 179 6.95 20.59 -12.51
N LYS A 180 8.23 20.25 -12.62
CA LYS A 180 9.08 20.60 -13.78
C LYS A 180 8.55 20.02 -15.08
N PHE A 181 8.04 18.79 -15.02
CA PHE A 181 7.49 18.05 -16.15
C PHE A 181 6.02 17.79 -15.87
N THR A 182 5.13 18.32 -16.70
CA THR A 182 3.70 18.25 -16.45
C THR A 182 2.97 17.48 -17.56
N GLN A 183 2.97 17.97 -18.80
CA GLN A 183 2.45 17.20 -19.95
C GLN A 183 3.49 16.21 -20.46
N GLU A 184 4.76 16.58 -20.34
CA GLU A 184 5.91 15.78 -20.74
C GLU A 184 6.40 14.89 -19.58
N TYR A 185 5.53 14.56 -18.63
CA TYR A 185 5.87 13.76 -17.44
C TYR A 185 6.47 12.39 -17.80
N LEU A 186 6.14 11.84 -18.96
CA LEU A 186 6.76 10.62 -19.47
C LEU A 186 8.28 10.75 -19.69
N MET A 187 8.85 11.96 -19.81
CA MET A 187 10.30 12.14 -19.93
C MET A 187 11.07 11.68 -18.70
N THR A 188 10.41 11.56 -17.54
CA THR A 188 11.08 11.23 -16.28
C THR A 188 11.26 9.73 -16.06
N GLY A 189 10.69 8.88 -16.90
CA GLY A 189 10.97 7.44 -16.89
C GLY A 189 10.51 6.67 -15.64
N ALA A 190 11.00 5.43 -15.54
CA ALA A 190 10.75 4.51 -14.43
C ALA A 190 12.04 3.93 -13.83
N ALA A 191 12.09 3.79 -12.50
CA ALA A 191 13.26 3.32 -11.76
C ALA A 191 12.88 2.79 -10.36
N VAL A 192 13.84 2.17 -9.68
CA VAL A 192 13.86 2.11 -8.21
C VAL A 192 14.79 3.21 -7.72
N LEU A 193 14.31 4.02 -6.79
CA LEU A 193 15.02 5.18 -6.25
C LEU A 193 15.11 5.09 -4.74
N GLY A 194 16.24 5.54 -4.18
CA GLY A 194 16.41 5.76 -2.76
C GLY A 194 15.85 7.12 -2.36
N ILE A 195 14.97 7.14 -1.37
CA ILE A 195 14.27 8.34 -0.88
C ILE A 195 14.69 8.58 0.57
N SER A 196 15.24 9.76 0.86
CA SER A 196 15.44 10.18 2.25
C SER A 196 14.09 10.52 2.86
N VAL A 197 13.93 10.21 4.14
CA VAL A 197 12.71 10.52 4.88
C VAL A 197 13.06 11.51 5.99
N ASP A 198 12.53 12.72 5.87
CA ASP A 198 12.87 13.87 6.69
C ASP A 198 11.70 14.16 7.63
N GLY A 199 11.77 13.68 8.88
CA GLY A 199 10.80 14.05 9.92
C GLY A 199 10.54 12.93 10.94
N PRO A 200 10.29 13.29 12.21
CA PRO A 200 10.23 12.32 13.30
C PRO A 200 9.03 11.36 13.23
N VAL A 201 7.90 11.81 12.65
CA VAL A 201 6.71 10.94 12.50
C VAL A 201 6.80 10.14 11.20
N ILE A 202 7.10 10.80 10.07
CA ILE A 202 7.17 10.15 8.75
C ILE A 202 8.29 9.09 8.69
N GLY A 203 9.41 9.31 9.37
CA GLY A 203 10.57 8.41 9.44
C GLY A 203 10.52 7.34 10.54
N ARG A 204 9.44 7.28 11.34
CA ARG A 204 9.34 6.36 12.49
C ARG A 204 9.53 4.90 12.08
N GLY A 205 10.50 4.22 12.69
CA GLY A 205 10.78 2.79 12.45
C GLY A 205 11.38 2.50 11.06
N LEU A 206 11.71 3.52 10.28
CA LEU A 206 12.33 3.40 8.95
C LEU A 206 13.85 3.58 9.02
N PRO A 207 14.60 2.99 8.07
CA PRO A 207 15.97 3.41 7.81
C PRO A 207 16.02 4.86 7.27
N GLU A 208 17.21 5.47 7.30
CA GLU A 208 17.44 6.83 6.79
C GLU A 208 17.05 7.01 5.32
N THR A 209 17.21 5.96 4.52
CA THR A 209 16.81 5.93 3.11
C THR A 209 15.96 4.70 2.83
N VAL A 210 14.85 4.89 2.13
CA VAL A 210 13.94 3.82 1.70
C VAL A 210 14.00 3.66 0.18
N GLU A 211 14.05 2.42 -0.31
CA GLU A 211 14.04 2.14 -1.74
C GLU A 211 12.60 1.96 -2.23
N LEU A 212 12.14 2.87 -3.10
CA LEU A 212 10.77 2.89 -3.61
C LEU A 212 10.75 2.83 -5.15
N PRO A 213 9.77 2.10 -5.75
CA PRO A 213 9.48 2.24 -7.16
C PRO A 213 9.07 3.67 -7.52
N TYR A 214 9.52 4.14 -8.68
CA TYR A 214 9.17 5.43 -9.26
C TYR A 214 8.71 5.21 -10.70
N TYR A 215 7.52 5.74 -11.04
CA TYR A 215 6.93 5.68 -12.38
C TYR A 215 6.36 7.05 -12.72
N HIS A 216 7.16 7.86 -13.40
CA HIS A 216 6.75 9.17 -13.93
C HIS A 216 6.17 10.19 -12.93
N GLY A 217 6.41 10.01 -11.62
CA GLY A 217 5.88 10.91 -10.61
C GLY A 217 6.41 12.34 -10.72
N PRO A 218 5.74 13.32 -10.10
CA PRO A 218 6.11 14.73 -10.23
C PRO A 218 7.50 15.02 -9.65
N ILE A 219 8.35 15.67 -10.46
CA ILE A 219 9.64 16.21 -10.02
C ILE A 219 9.47 17.70 -9.79
N TYR A 220 9.75 18.17 -8.58
CA TYR A 220 9.66 19.58 -8.23
C TYR A 220 11.06 20.19 -8.14
N ALA A 221 11.24 21.42 -8.61
CA ALA A 221 12.48 22.13 -8.31
C ALA A 221 12.54 22.47 -6.81
N GLU A 222 13.72 22.56 -6.23
CA GLU A 222 13.84 23.15 -4.89
C GLU A 222 13.57 24.65 -4.95
N ALA A 223 12.54 25.09 -4.24
CA ALA A 223 12.05 26.45 -4.23
C ALA A 223 11.46 26.76 -2.85
N LYS A 224 11.48 28.04 -2.45
CA LYS A 224 10.81 28.46 -1.22
C LYS A 224 9.31 28.28 -1.40
N ARG A 225 8.71 27.52 -0.49
CA ARG A 225 7.30 27.15 -0.52
C ARG A 225 6.75 27.07 0.90
N SER A 226 5.44 27.14 1.05
CA SER A 226 4.74 26.97 2.32
C SER A 226 4.53 25.51 2.68
N THR A 227 4.51 24.62 1.68
CA THR A 227 4.40 23.18 1.90
C THR A 227 5.66 22.57 2.53
N GLU A 228 5.42 21.65 3.46
CA GLU A 228 6.45 20.96 4.19
C GLU A 228 7.03 19.82 3.33
N THR A 229 8.36 19.76 3.21
CA THR A 229 9.05 18.65 2.54
C THR A 229 9.39 17.59 3.58
N LEU A 230 8.87 16.38 3.39
CA LEU A 230 9.04 15.25 4.31
C LEU A 230 10.00 14.18 3.79
N GLY A 231 10.62 14.41 2.63
CA GLY A 231 11.58 13.49 2.05
C GLY A 231 12.03 13.93 0.66
N ARG A 232 13.19 13.42 0.23
CA ARG A 232 13.87 13.84 -1.01
C ARG A 232 14.39 12.65 -1.80
N PHE A 233 14.55 12.82 -3.10
CA PHE A 233 15.23 11.84 -3.93
C PHE A 233 16.73 11.83 -3.60
N GLY A 234 17.24 10.73 -3.07
CA GLY A 234 18.65 10.57 -2.72
C GLY A 234 19.47 9.90 -3.81
N ASN A 235 19.12 8.66 -4.16
CA ASN A 235 19.96 7.79 -4.99
C ASN A 235 19.21 7.11 -6.13
N TYR A 236 19.88 6.91 -7.25
CA TYR A 236 19.44 6.01 -8.32
C TYR A 236 19.86 4.59 -7.98
N ILE A 237 18.91 3.66 -7.83
CA ILE A 237 19.21 2.27 -7.44
C ILE A 237 19.28 1.38 -8.68
N SER A 238 18.22 1.37 -9.49
CA SER A 238 18.15 0.57 -10.72
C SER A 238 17.14 1.13 -11.71
N GLU A 239 17.35 0.84 -13.00
CA GLU A 239 16.32 1.10 -14.00
C GLU A 239 15.13 0.15 -13.79
N SER A 240 13.92 0.64 -14.06
CA SER A 240 12.75 -0.21 -14.21
C SER A 240 12.27 -0.12 -15.64
N ARG A 241 12.06 -1.29 -16.23
CA ARG A 241 11.28 -1.42 -17.46
C ARG A 241 9.91 -2.00 -17.17
N LEU A 242 9.64 -2.50 -15.97
CA LEU A 242 8.45 -3.27 -15.62
C LEU A 242 7.18 -2.44 -15.86
N PHE A 243 6.18 -3.00 -16.55
CA PHE A 243 4.92 -2.36 -16.98
C PHE A 243 5.04 -1.22 -18.00
N ILE A 244 6.12 -0.44 -17.97
CA ILE A 244 6.35 0.68 -18.89
C ILE A 244 7.78 0.61 -19.42
N GLU A 245 7.92 0.40 -20.73
CA GLU A 245 9.21 0.36 -21.43
C GLU A 245 9.78 1.78 -21.63
N ASN A 246 10.07 2.45 -20.53
CA ASN A 246 10.56 3.82 -20.48
C ASN A 246 11.43 4.03 -19.22
N PRO A 247 12.63 3.44 -19.15
CA PRO A 247 13.48 3.55 -17.98
C PRO A 247 13.97 4.99 -17.78
N LEU A 248 14.05 5.43 -16.52
CA LEU A 248 14.65 6.72 -16.16
C LEU A 248 16.16 6.67 -16.45
N SER A 249 16.66 7.68 -17.15
CA SER A 249 18.09 7.82 -17.38
C SER A 249 18.81 8.25 -16.08
N PRO A 250 19.94 7.62 -15.70
CA PRO A 250 20.76 8.07 -14.58
C PRO A 250 21.22 9.53 -14.73
N THR A 251 21.56 9.95 -15.96
CA THR A 251 21.95 11.34 -16.24
C THR A 251 20.80 12.32 -16.00
N LEU A 252 19.56 11.92 -16.35
CA LEU A 252 18.39 12.74 -16.05
C LEU A 252 18.12 12.79 -14.55
N PHE A 253 18.27 11.67 -13.85
CA PHE A 253 18.14 11.61 -12.39
C PHE A 253 19.10 12.60 -11.71
N ASP A 254 20.39 12.51 -12.03
CA ASP A 254 21.43 13.36 -11.42
C ASP A 254 21.18 14.85 -11.71
N LYS A 255 20.70 15.18 -12.91
CA LYS A 255 20.49 16.56 -13.35
C LYS A 255 19.19 17.16 -12.78
N GLU A 256 18.11 16.40 -12.77
CA GLU A 256 16.76 16.95 -12.58
C GLU A 256 16.09 16.52 -11.27
N MET A 257 16.45 15.35 -10.72
CA MET A 257 15.73 14.72 -9.60
C MET A 257 16.51 14.70 -8.30
N LYS A 258 17.82 14.47 -8.35
CA LYS A 258 18.63 14.30 -7.15
C LYS A 258 18.49 15.51 -6.20
N ASP A 259 18.34 15.21 -4.92
CA ASP A 259 18.13 16.15 -3.80
C ASP A 259 16.84 16.98 -3.88
N THR A 260 15.99 16.75 -4.90
CA THR A 260 14.70 17.41 -5.00
C THR A 260 13.63 16.76 -4.10
N PRO A 261 12.60 17.49 -3.70
CA PRO A 261 11.50 16.95 -2.89
C PRO A 261 10.80 15.75 -3.54
N ALA A 262 10.56 14.72 -2.75
CA ALA A 262 9.85 13.50 -3.15
C ALA A 262 8.55 13.28 -2.34
N ILE A 263 8.46 13.86 -1.14
CA ILE A 263 7.31 13.73 -0.24
C ILE A 263 6.93 15.12 0.26
N PHE A 264 5.66 15.48 0.14
CA PHE A 264 5.14 16.75 0.65
C PHE A 264 3.99 16.54 1.62
N MET A 265 3.83 17.49 2.54
CA MET A 265 2.63 17.69 3.33
C MET A 265 2.19 19.16 3.24
N ALA A 266 0.88 19.37 3.13
CA ALA A 266 0.28 20.68 2.94
C ALA A 266 -1.10 20.78 3.60
N PRO A 267 -1.45 21.93 4.20
CA PRO A 267 -2.83 22.22 4.51
C PRO A 267 -3.63 22.51 3.22
N PHE A 268 -4.88 22.09 3.18
CA PHE A 268 -5.81 22.47 2.10
C PHE A 268 -7.21 22.70 2.68
N GLY A 269 -7.52 23.96 2.96
CA GLY A 269 -8.68 24.33 3.78
C GLY A 269 -8.49 23.85 5.23
N LYS A 270 -9.46 23.11 5.76
CA LYS A 270 -9.40 22.50 7.11
C LYS A 270 -8.68 21.14 7.14
N GLY A 271 -8.53 20.51 5.98
CA GLY A 271 -7.87 19.21 5.83
C GLY A 271 -6.39 19.34 5.51
N ASN A 272 -5.74 18.18 5.40
CA ASN A 272 -4.32 18.07 5.05
C ASN A 272 -4.12 17.06 3.93
N VAL A 273 -3.13 17.34 3.09
CA VAL A 273 -2.72 16.54 1.94
C VAL A 273 -1.30 16.07 2.18
N LEU A 274 -1.03 14.78 2.00
CA LEU A 274 0.31 14.22 1.95
C LEU A 274 0.51 13.51 0.61
N THR A 275 1.53 13.89 -0.15
CA THR A 275 1.76 13.34 -1.48
C THR A 275 3.13 12.69 -1.60
N PHE A 276 3.17 11.57 -2.30
CA PHE A 276 4.39 10.89 -2.72
C PHE A 276 4.58 11.07 -4.23
N SER A 277 5.75 11.55 -4.64
CA SER A 277 6.17 11.37 -6.01
C SER A 277 6.43 9.89 -6.36
N PRO A 278 7.15 9.10 -5.55
CA PRO A 278 7.32 7.66 -5.80
C PRO A 278 6.08 6.86 -5.36
N HIS A 279 6.14 5.54 -5.50
CA HIS A 279 5.05 4.62 -5.19
C HIS A 279 5.36 3.74 -3.96
N PRO A 280 5.21 4.24 -2.73
CA PRO A 280 5.37 3.43 -1.54
C PRO A 280 4.41 2.22 -1.48
N GLU A 281 3.25 2.32 -2.11
CA GLU A 281 2.24 1.26 -2.14
C GLU A 281 2.63 0.05 -2.98
N MET A 282 3.55 0.22 -3.93
CA MET A 282 4.03 -0.86 -4.79
C MET A 282 4.97 -1.83 -4.03
N GLY A 283 5.58 -1.35 -2.94
CA GLY A 283 6.37 -2.13 -1.99
C GLY A 283 7.44 -3.03 -2.61
N GLU A 284 7.80 -4.09 -1.88
CA GLU A 284 8.76 -5.10 -2.36
C GLU A 284 8.17 -5.99 -3.46
N LEU A 285 6.85 -6.04 -3.59
CA LEU A 285 6.17 -6.81 -4.62
C LEU A 285 6.62 -6.38 -6.03
N VAL A 286 6.56 -5.08 -6.31
CA VAL A 286 7.00 -4.54 -7.60
C VAL A 286 8.53 -4.53 -7.70
N ARG A 287 9.26 -4.23 -6.62
CA ARG A 287 10.73 -4.26 -6.62
C ARG A 287 11.28 -5.65 -6.96
N LYS A 288 10.65 -6.71 -6.46
CA LYS A 288 10.95 -8.10 -6.85
C LYS A 288 10.77 -8.30 -8.35
N GLY A 289 9.69 -7.78 -8.94
CA GLY A 289 9.47 -7.82 -10.39
C GLY A 289 10.55 -7.08 -11.19
N VAL A 290 10.96 -5.89 -10.73
CA VAL A 290 12.06 -5.13 -11.34
C VAL A 290 13.38 -5.91 -11.25
N ALA A 291 13.68 -6.50 -10.09
CA ALA A 291 14.86 -7.33 -9.90
C ALA A 291 14.82 -8.57 -10.82
N LEU A 292 13.66 -9.22 -10.96
CA LEU A 292 13.48 -10.38 -11.84
C LEU A 292 13.79 -10.04 -13.31
N GLU A 293 13.23 -8.94 -13.81
CA GLU A 293 13.38 -8.52 -15.21
C GLU A 293 14.79 -7.99 -15.53
N GLY A 294 15.43 -7.32 -14.57
CA GLY A 294 16.78 -6.75 -14.72
C GLY A 294 17.87 -7.63 -14.13
N TYR A 295 18.10 -7.48 -12.82
CA TYR A 295 19.25 -8.06 -12.11
C TYR A 295 19.34 -9.58 -12.23
N ILE A 296 18.23 -10.29 -11.98
CA ILE A 296 18.22 -11.76 -12.01
C ILE A 296 18.51 -12.25 -13.41
N ARG A 297 17.79 -11.76 -14.42
CA ARG A 297 18.02 -12.12 -15.83
C ARG A 297 19.47 -11.92 -16.25
N HIS A 298 20.09 -10.81 -15.85
CA HIS A 298 21.47 -10.47 -16.21
C HIS A 298 22.51 -11.36 -15.49
N TYR A 299 22.36 -11.57 -14.17
CA TYR A 299 23.39 -12.22 -13.35
C TYR A 299 23.16 -13.73 -13.15
N LEU A 300 22.00 -14.28 -13.51
CA LEU A 300 21.70 -15.70 -13.39
C LEU A 300 22.74 -16.61 -14.07
N PRO A 301 23.22 -16.34 -15.31
CA PRO A 301 24.26 -17.16 -15.94
C PRO A 301 25.61 -17.12 -15.21
N ILE A 302 25.85 -16.09 -14.38
CA ILE A 302 27.13 -15.85 -13.71
C ILE A 302 27.11 -16.38 -12.27
N ARG A 303 26.02 -16.13 -11.55
CA ARG A 303 25.86 -16.43 -10.12
C ARG A 303 25.11 -17.74 -9.86
N GLY A 304 24.41 -18.26 -10.87
CA GLY A 304 23.66 -19.51 -10.81
C GLY A 304 22.32 -19.42 -10.07
N PHE A 305 21.51 -20.47 -10.24
CA PHE A 305 20.15 -20.59 -9.72
C PHE A 305 20.04 -20.26 -8.23
N LYS A 306 20.85 -20.90 -7.38
CA LYS A 306 20.71 -20.82 -5.92
C LYS A 306 20.79 -19.37 -5.40
N VAL A 307 21.73 -18.58 -5.92
CA VAL A 307 21.92 -17.19 -5.47
C VAL A 307 20.74 -16.32 -5.91
N MET A 308 20.27 -16.50 -7.16
CA MET A 308 19.15 -15.73 -7.70
C MET A 308 17.82 -16.09 -7.03
N ASP A 309 17.56 -17.38 -6.79
CA ASP A 309 16.38 -17.85 -6.07
C ASP A 309 16.36 -17.33 -4.62
N GLN A 310 17.52 -17.32 -3.93
CA GLN A 310 17.64 -16.70 -2.60
C GLN A 310 17.39 -15.19 -2.63
N THR A 311 17.87 -14.50 -3.68
CA THR A 311 17.65 -13.04 -3.85
C THR A 311 16.16 -12.74 -3.98
N LEU A 312 15.43 -13.49 -4.81
CA LEU A 312 13.98 -13.29 -5.00
C LEU A 312 13.16 -13.57 -3.73
N ARG A 313 13.64 -14.48 -2.87
CA ARG A 313 13.01 -14.80 -1.58
C ARG A 313 13.23 -13.74 -0.50
N PHE A 314 14.23 -12.87 -0.66
CA PHE A 314 14.55 -11.84 0.32
C PHE A 314 13.59 -10.65 0.27
N PHE A 315 12.86 -10.46 -0.83
CA PHE A 315 11.86 -9.42 -0.97
C PHE A 315 10.69 -9.65 0.01
N MET A 316 10.57 -8.76 0.99
CA MET A 316 9.57 -8.81 2.06
C MET A 316 8.21 -8.29 1.57
N LYS A 317 7.38 -9.18 1.03
CA LYS A 317 6.14 -8.79 0.33
C LYS A 317 5.01 -8.35 1.26
N GLU A 318 5.01 -8.82 2.50
CA GLU A 318 3.91 -8.63 3.45
C GLU A 318 4.16 -7.47 4.43
N ASP A 319 5.41 -7.02 4.55
CA ASP A 319 5.79 -5.88 5.38
C ASP A 319 7.08 -5.27 4.84
N CYS A 320 7.01 -3.99 4.51
CA CYS A 320 8.13 -3.29 3.89
C CYS A 320 8.13 -1.82 4.24
N ALA A 321 9.27 -1.17 3.97
CA ALA A 321 9.47 0.25 4.22
C ALA A 321 8.40 1.13 3.57
N GLY A 322 7.93 0.78 2.36
CA GLY A 322 6.86 1.50 1.68
C GLY A 322 5.53 1.46 2.45
N PHE A 323 5.17 0.31 3.02
CA PHE A 323 3.92 0.16 3.79
C PHE A 323 4.02 0.87 5.14
N ARG A 324 5.19 0.80 5.80
CA ARG A 324 5.45 1.58 7.02
C ARG A 324 5.40 3.08 6.74
N LEU A 325 5.91 3.54 5.60
CA LEU A 325 5.83 4.94 5.19
C LEU A 325 4.37 5.40 4.99
N ILE A 326 3.50 4.55 4.44
CA ILE A 326 2.05 4.83 4.32
C ILE A 326 1.41 4.92 5.71
N HIS A 327 1.71 3.99 6.62
CA HIS A 327 1.23 4.05 8.01
C HIS A 327 1.68 5.36 8.70
N ASN A 328 2.94 5.72 8.54
CA ASN A 328 3.49 6.95 9.11
C ASN A 328 2.87 8.21 8.49
N ALA A 329 2.52 8.19 7.20
CA ALA A 329 1.80 9.28 6.55
C ALA A 329 0.38 9.48 7.13
N ILE A 330 -0.34 8.38 7.43
CA ILE A 330 -1.62 8.43 8.13
C ILE A 330 -1.45 9.07 9.52
N ALA A 331 -0.36 8.73 10.22
CA ALA A 331 -0.01 9.34 11.50
C ALA A 331 0.33 10.85 11.37
N CYS A 332 1.08 11.26 10.34
CA CYS A 332 1.39 12.68 10.08
C CYS A 332 0.12 13.51 9.85
N LEU A 333 -0.91 12.91 9.24
CA LEU A 333 -2.21 13.53 9.02
C LEU A 333 -3.08 13.60 10.31
N GLY A 334 -2.54 13.13 11.45
CA GLY A 334 -3.22 13.13 12.76
C GLY A 334 -4.41 12.20 12.82
N LEU A 335 -4.53 11.23 11.90
CA LEU A 335 -5.74 10.42 11.76
C LEU A 335 -5.90 9.39 12.88
N PHE A 336 -4.79 8.94 13.48
CA PHE A 336 -4.84 8.03 14.63
C PHE A 336 -5.15 8.73 15.96
N ASP A 337 -5.01 10.06 16.03
CA ASP A 337 -5.26 10.84 17.25
C ASP A 337 -6.72 11.31 17.38
N ARG A 338 -7.55 11.04 16.35
CA ARG A 338 -8.97 11.42 16.36
C ARG A 338 -9.76 10.49 17.26
N VAL A 339 -10.48 11.08 18.21
CA VAL A 339 -11.49 10.36 19.00
C VAL A 339 -12.75 10.25 18.15
N GLN A 340 -13.08 9.04 17.73
CA GLN A 340 -14.35 8.73 17.07
C GLN A 340 -15.11 7.68 17.87
N ALA A 341 -16.44 7.76 17.81
CA ALA A 341 -17.27 6.66 18.28
C ALA A 341 -16.96 5.43 17.42
N THR A 342 -16.53 4.34 18.05
CA THR A 342 -16.34 3.06 17.37
C THR A 342 -17.71 2.58 16.89
N ALA A 343 -17.93 2.64 15.57
CA ALA A 343 -19.05 1.93 14.98
C ALA A 343 -18.81 0.42 15.19
N PRO A 344 -19.81 -0.33 15.68
CA PRO A 344 -19.63 -1.76 15.91
C PRO A 344 -19.20 -2.44 14.61
N LEU A 345 -18.24 -3.37 14.74
CA LEU A 345 -17.82 -4.24 13.66
C LEU A 345 -19.05 -4.95 13.09
N GLN A 346 -19.47 -4.56 11.89
CA GLN A 346 -20.56 -5.24 11.21
C GLN A 346 -20.01 -6.54 10.63
N ALA A 347 -20.67 -7.65 10.95
CA ALA A 347 -20.30 -8.99 10.51
C ALA A 347 -20.96 -9.31 9.17
N LEU A 348 -20.17 -9.77 8.19
CA LEU A 348 -20.67 -10.23 6.89
C LEU A 348 -20.63 -11.76 6.84
N ARG A 349 -21.68 -12.39 6.27
CA ARG A 349 -21.79 -13.85 6.14
C ARG A 349 -21.11 -14.34 4.85
N ALA A 350 -20.66 -15.60 4.85
CA ALA A 350 -19.81 -16.22 3.83
C ALA A 350 -20.29 -16.13 2.36
N ASP A 351 -21.58 -15.87 2.12
CA ASP A 351 -22.24 -16.05 0.83
C ASP A 351 -21.73 -15.08 -0.26
N ASP A 352 -21.18 -13.92 0.09
CA ASP A 352 -20.77 -12.88 -0.88
C ASP A 352 -19.37 -13.11 -1.50
N LEU A 353 -18.46 -13.80 -0.80
CA LEU A 353 -17.09 -14.02 -1.28
C LEU A 353 -16.94 -15.29 -2.14
N GLY A 354 -17.81 -16.29 -1.95
CA GLY A 354 -17.74 -17.57 -2.66
C GLY A 354 -17.66 -17.44 -4.19
N PRO A 355 -18.57 -16.70 -4.85
CA PRO A 355 -18.54 -16.51 -6.30
C PRO A 355 -17.27 -15.79 -6.80
N ILE A 356 -16.72 -14.86 -6.01
CA ILE A 356 -15.49 -14.14 -6.37
C ILE A 356 -14.29 -15.07 -6.32
N LEU A 357 -14.17 -15.87 -5.25
CA LEU A 357 -13.08 -16.85 -5.12
C LEU A 357 -13.11 -17.90 -6.23
N LEU A 358 -14.30 -18.33 -6.67
CA LEU A 358 -14.42 -19.27 -7.79
C LEU A 358 -13.93 -18.66 -9.13
N ARG A 359 -14.30 -17.41 -9.41
CA ARG A 359 -13.81 -16.69 -10.61
C ARG A 359 -12.29 -16.44 -10.53
N LEU A 360 -11.80 -16.15 -9.33
CA LEU A 360 -10.39 -15.90 -9.11
C LEU A 360 -9.58 -17.19 -9.28
N ASP A 361 -10.03 -18.34 -8.77
CA ASP A 361 -9.40 -19.65 -9.05
C ASP A 361 -9.24 -19.93 -10.54
N THR A 362 -10.29 -19.66 -11.32
CA THR A 362 -10.25 -19.80 -12.78
C THR A 362 -9.23 -18.85 -13.40
N THR A 363 -9.13 -17.62 -12.89
CA THR A 363 -8.17 -16.62 -13.37
C THR A 363 -6.73 -16.99 -13.01
N MET A 364 -6.49 -17.41 -11.76
CA MET A 364 -5.19 -17.88 -11.28
C MET A 364 -4.72 -19.10 -12.07
N ALA A 365 -5.59 -20.06 -12.35
CA ALA A 365 -5.26 -21.23 -13.17
C ALA A 365 -4.81 -20.83 -14.59
N ARG A 366 -5.52 -19.87 -15.23
CA ARG A 366 -5.13 -19.32 -16.54
C ARG A 366 -3.80 -18.58 -16.48
N GLN A 367 -3.60 -17.73 -15.48
CA GLN A 367 -2.36 -16.97 -15.30
C GLN A 367 -1.16 -17.91 -15.11
N PHE A 368 -1.31 -18.92 -14.26
CA PHE A 368 -0.26 -19.90 -14.04
C PHE A 368 0.06 -20.75 -15.28
N ALA A 369 -0.94 -21.06 -16.12
CA ALA A 369 -0.69 -21.71 -17.41
C ALA A 369 0.10 -20.76 -18.34
N ALA A 370 -0.33 -19.50 -18.44
CA ALA A 370 0.35 -18.49 -19.24
C ALA A 370 1.81 -18.23 -18.78
N ILE A 371 2.09 -18.24 -17.47
CA ILE A 371 3.45 -18.16 -16.93
C ILE A 371 4.30 -19.31 -17.47
N SER A 372 3.78 -20.54 -17.44
CA SER A 372 4.47 -21.72 -17.96
C SER A 372 4.71 -21.63 -19.47
N ASP A 373 3.71 -21.18 -20.23
CA ASP A 373 3.82 -21.05 -21.69
C ASP A 373 4.86 -19.98 -22.09
N MET A 374 4.86 -18.83 -21.41
CA MET A 374 5.84 -17.77 -21.65
C MET A 374 7.25 -18.20 -21.25
N ALA A 375 7.39 -18.90 -20.12
CA ALA A 375 8.67 -19.42 -19.66
C ALA A 375 9.31 -20.39 -20.66
N ALA A 376 8.54 -21.12 -21.47
CA ALA A 376 9.07 -22.05 -22.47
C ALA A 376 9.95 -21.37 -23.56
N THR A 377 9.86 -20.04 -23.68
CA THR A 377 10.68 -19.24 -24.60
C THR A 377 11.95 -18.66 -23.96
N GLU A 378 12.12 -18.86 -22.66
CA GLU A 378 13.26 -18.39 -21.88
C GLU A 378 14.45 -19.37 -21.92
N THR A 379 15.61 -18.94 -21.41
CA THR A 379 16.78 -19.82 -21.25
C THR A 379 16.52 -20.91 -20.20
N ASP A 380 17.20 -22.05 -20.28
CA ASP A 380 17.03 -23.16 -19.32
C ASP A 380 17.17 -22.71 -17.85
N ALA A 381 18.15 -21.84 -17.56
CA ALA A 381 18.36 -21.32 -16.22
C ALA A 381 17.17 -20.45 -15.77
N MET A 382 16.62 -19.63 -16.66
CA MET A 382 15.48 -18.78 -16.35
C MET A 382 14.18 -19.60 -16.22
N GLN A 383 14.01 -20.65 -17.03
CA GLN A 383 12.93 -21.63 -16.87
C GLN A 383 12.96 -22.26 -15.46
N GLU A 384 14.14 -22.61 -14.95
CA GLU A 384 14.29 -23.15 -13.59
C GLU A 384 13.84 -22.14 -12.51
N ILE A 385 14.27 -20.88 -12.61
CA ILE A 385 13.86 -19.79 -11.71
C ILE A 385 12.35 -19.58 -11.74
N VAL A 386 11.77 -19.50 -12.94
CA VAL A 386 10.34 -19.24 -13.13
C VAL A 386 9.49 -20.42 -12.66
N ALA A 387 9.94 -21.66 -12.89
CA ALA A 387 9.28 -22.84 -12.39
C ALA A 387 9.26 -22.87 -10.85
N ALA A 388 10.39 -22.51 -10.22
CA ALA A 388 10.49 -22.42 -8.77
C ALA A 388 9.55 -21.34 -8.18
N GLU A 389 9.52 -20.14 -8.77
CA GLU A 389 8.59 -19.07 -8.38
C GLU A 389 7.12 -19.47 -8.60
N ALA A 390 6.78 -19.99 -9.79
CA ALA A 390 5.41 -20.40 -10.10
C ALA A 390 4.92 -21.53 -9.17
N SER A 391 5.79 -22.49 -8.83
CA SER A 391 5.46 -23.56 -7.89
C SER A 391 5.15 -23.02 -6.48
N ARG A 392 5.97 -22.08 -5.98
CA ARG A 392 5.72 -21.40 -4.71
C ARG A 392 4.40 -20.65 -4.73
N LEU A 393 4.16 -19.82 -5.75
CA LEU A 393 2.94 -19.04 -5.86
C LEU A 393 1.69 -19.92 -5.97
N ARG A 394 1.75 -21.06 -6.69
CA ARG A 394 0.64 -22.03 -6.72
C ARG A 394 0.36 -22.61 -5.33
N SER A 395 1.40 -23.01 -4.61
CA SER A 395 1.27 -23.56 -3.25
C SER A 395 0.69 -22.52 -2.28
N GLU A 396 1.19 -21.29 -2.35
CA GLU A 396 0.69 -20.19 -1.52
C GLU A 396 -0.76 -19.85 -1.86
N TRP A 397 -1.12 -19.74 -3.16
CA TRP A 397 -2.50 -19.53 -3.58
C TRP A 397 -3.44 -20.61 -3.04
N ALA A 398 -3.08 -21.89 -3.21
CA ALA A 398 -3.87 -23.00 -2.71
C ALA A 398 -4.08 -22.91 -1.19
N HIS A 399 -3.02 -22.56 -0.45
CA HIS A 399 -3.09 -22.38 1.00
C HIS A 399 -3.98 -21.21 1.41
N VAL A 400 -3.73 -20.00 0.90
CA VAL A 400 -4.47 -18.79 1.32
C VAL A 400 -5.93 -18.86 0.88
N CYS A 401 -6.22 -19.42 -0.29
CA CYS A 401 -7.58 -19.59 -0.76
C CYS A 401 -8.37 -20.60 0.11
N ALA A 402 -7.75 -21.73 0.47
CA ALA A 402 -8.38 -22.71 1.36
C ALA A 402 -8.60 -22.13 2.77
N SER A 403 -7.60 -21.43 3.30
CA SER A 403 -7.67 -20.77 4.61
C SER A 403 -8.75 -19.69 4.67
N LEU A 404 -8.93 -18.90 3.60
CA LEU A 404 -9.97 -17.88 3.56
C LEU A 404 -11.37 -18.51 3.51
N ARG A 405 -11.58 -19.56 2.70
CA ARG A 405 -12.84 -20.32 2.68
C ARG A 405 -13.18 -20.86 4.06
N TYR A 406 -12.22 -21.53 4.70
CA TYR A 406 -12.40 -22.04 6.05
C TYR A 406 -12.71 -20.91 7.04
N ALA A 407 -11.98 -19.79 6.96
CA ALA A 407 -12.20 -18.66 7.84
C ALA A 407 -13.63 -18.12 7.73
N VAL A 408 -14.16 -17.89 6.51
CA VAL A 408 -15.51 -17.36 6.34
C VAL A 408 -16.61 -18.36 6.73
N GLU A 409 -16.35 -19.67 6.62
CA GLU A 409 -17.28 -20.73 7.04
C GLU A 409 -17.39 -20.84 8.56
N VAL A 410 -16.26 -20.70 9.27
CA VAL A 410 -16.19 -20.92 10.72
C VAL A 410 -16.86 -19.79 11.51
N ALA A 411 -16.64 -18.55 11.10
CA ALA A 411 -17.18 -17.39 11.79
C ALA A 411 -17.27 -16.18 10.85
N PRO A 412 -18.21 -15.25 11.09
CA PRO A 412 -18.28 -14.01 10.35
C PRO A 412 -16.96 -13.22 10.45
N ILE A 413 -16.68 -12.42 9.42
CA ILE A 413 -15.53 -11.53 9.36
C ILE A 413 -15.99 -10.07 9.29
N ASP A 414 -15.10 -9.12 9.60
CA ASP A 414 -15.35 -7.69 9.46
C ASP A 414 -15.82 -7.36 8.03
N SER A 415 -17.05 -6.84 7.91
CA SER A 415 -17.67 -6.47 6.64
C SER A 415 -16.86 -5.47 5.82
N ARG A 416 -16.10 -4.58 6.46
CA ARG A 416 -15.24 -3.60 5.78
C ARG A 416 -14.07 -4.30 5.11
N VAL A 417 -13.48 -5.28 5.79
CA VAL A 417 -12.42 -6.14 5.23
C VAL A 417 -12.98 -6.98 4.09
N ALA A 418 -14.15 -7.59 4.28
CA ALA A 418 -14.81 -8.39 3.24
C ALA A 418 -15.13 -7.56 1.99
N THR A 419 -15.68 -6.34 2.15
CA THR A 419 -16.06 -5.45 1.06
C THR A 419 -14.84 -4.93 0.29
N GLY A 420 -13.83 -4.45 1.01
CA GLY A 420 -12.56 -4.01 0.40
C GLY A 420 -11.86 -5.14 -0.34
N LEU A 421 -11.77 -6.33 0.27
CA LEU A 421 -11.17 -7.51 -0.38
C LEU A 421 -11.98 -7.95 -1.61
N SER A 422 -13.31 -8.02 -1.49
CA SER A 422 -14.22 -8.40 -2.57
C SER A 422 -14.03 -7.52 -3.80
N SER A 423 -14.03 -6.20 -3.61
CA SER A 423 -13.88 -5.23 -4.71
C SER A 423 -12.53 -5.38 -5.44
N VAL A 424 -11.41 -5.47 -4.71
CA VAL A 424 -10.08 -5.62 -5.34
C VAL A 424 -9.88 -6.97 -6.02
N LEU A 425 -10.40 -8.06 -5.44
CA LEU A 425 -10.32 -9.38 -6.07
C LEU A 425 -11.23 -9.48 -7.30
N HIS A 426 -12.37 -8.78 -7.30
CA HIS A 426 -13.22 -8.70 -8.47
C HIS A 426 -12.50 -8.03 -9.64
N ALA A 427 -11.85 -6.89 -9.39
CA ALA A 427 -11.04 -6.21 -10.41
C ALA A 427 -9.87 -7.08 -10.90
N ALA A 428 -9.16 -7.74 -9.98
CA ALA A 428 -8.07 -8.66 -10.33
C ALA A 428 -8.53 -9.81 -11.25
N ALA A 429 -9.74 -10.33 -11.06
CA ALA A 429 -10.30 -11.40 -11.89
C ALA A 429 -10.68 -10.97 -13.32
N GLN A 430 -10.81 -9.68 -13.58
CA GLN A 430 -11.21 -9.13 -14.88
C GLN A 430 -10.03 -8.74 -15.77
N VAL A 431 -8.82 -8.69 -15.21
CA VAL A 431 -7.61 -8.25 -15.91
C VAL A 431 -7.32 -9.14 -17.12
N GLN A 432 -7.28 -8.51 -18.31
CA GLN A 432 -6.80 -9.12 -19.54
C GLN A 432 -5.66 -8.27 -20.10
N HIS A 433 -4.41 -8.72 -19.94
CA HIS A 433 -3.29 -7.99 -20.51
C HIS A 433 -2.34 -8.91 -21.28
N LYS A 434 -1.78 -8.36 -22.37
CA LYS A 434 -0.55 -8.84 -22.99
C LYS A 434 0.61 -8.23 -22.23
N ILE A 435 1.08 -8.92 -21.20
CA ILE A 435 2.15 -8.48 -20.30
C ILE A 435 3.36 -9.40 -20.46
N ARG A 436 4.55 -8.91 -20.13
CA ARG A 436 5.78 -9.71 -20.06
C ARG A 436 5.72 -10.69 -18.90
N LEU A 437 6.64 -11.66 -18.91
CA LEU A 437 6.66 -12.73 -17.92
C LEU A 437 6.80 -12.21 -16.49
N ALA A 438 7.71 -11.27 -16.24
CA ALA A 438 7.90 -10.68 -14.91
C ALA A 438 6.66 -9.90 -14.43
N GLU A 439 6.00 -9.18 -15.34
CA GLU A 439 4.74 -8.46 -15.07
C GLU A 439 3.62 -9.45 -14.73
N LEU A 440 3.49 -10.54 -15.48
CA LEU A 440 2.50 -11.58 -15.22
C LEU A 440 2.73 -12.24 -13.85
N ILE A 441 3.99 -12.48 -13.46
CA ILE A 441 4.32 -13.01 -12.14
C ILE A 441 3.88 -12.03 -11.03
N VAL A 442 4.17 -10.73 -11.16
CA VAL A 442 3.74 -9.70 -10.20
C VAL A 442 2.21 -9.64 -10.11
N MET A 443 1.53 -9.65 -11.25
CA MET A 443 0.06 -9.59 -11.31
C MET A 443 -0.61 -10.85 -10.77
N THR A 444 0.03 -12.01 -10.91
CA THR A 444 -0.43 -13.28 -10.33
C THR A 444 -0.18 -13.30 -8.82
N GLU A 445 0.90 -12.67 -8.36
CA GLU A 445 1.25 -12.63 -6.95
C GLU A 445 0.36 -11.66 -6.14
N LEU A 446 -0.07 -10.53 -6.70
CA LEU A 446 -0.87 -9.53 -5.99
C LEU A 446 -2.16 -10.08 -5.33
N PRO A 447 -3.02 -10.88 -6.00
CA PRO A 447 -4.18 -11.51 -5.35
C PRO A 447 -3.82 -12.43 -4.18
N ILE A 448 -2.69 -13.15 -4.26
CA ILE A 448 -2.21 -14.01 -3.18
C ILE A 448 -1.92 -13.16 -1.94
N ARG A 449 -1.25 -12.01 -2.13
CA ARG A 449 -0.91 -11.09 -1.04
C ARG A 449 -2.11 -10.41 -0.42
N LEU A 450 -3.08 -10.00 -1.23
CA LEU A 450 -4.35 -9.43 -0.75
C LEU A 450 -5.09 -10.42 0.17
N VAL A 451 -5.17 -11.69 -0.22
CA VAL A 451 -5.81 -12.73 0.61
C VAL A 451 -4.99 -13.03 1.87
N ALA A 452 -3.65 -13.11 1.75
CA ALA A 452 -2.78 -13.31 2.89
C ALA A 452 -2.90 -12.20 3.94
N ALA A 453 -2.94 -10.94 3.50
CA ALA A 453 -3.14 -9.77 4.37
C ALA A 453 -4.51 -9.80 5.06
N ALA A 454 -5.58 -10.10 4.32
CA ALA A 454 -6.91 -10.24 4.90
C ALA A 454 -6.98 -11.37 5.94
N LEU A 455 -6.33 -12.50 5.70
CA LEU A 455 -6.25 -13.61 6.66
C LEU A 455 -5.51 -13.20 7.95
N ARG A 456 -4.45 -12.39 7.86
CA ARG A 456 -3.78 -11.83 9.04
C ARG A 456 -4.73 -10.94 9.84
N ILE A 457 -5.48 -10.07 9.18
CA ILE A 457 -6.50 -9.23 9.84
C ILE A 457 -7.54 -10.11 10.56
N ILE A 458 -8.08 -11.12 9.87
CA ILE A 458 -9.09 -12.03 10.44
C ILE A 458 -8.52 -12.77 11.66
N ALA A 459 -7.29 -13.27 11.58
CA ALA A 459 -6.63 -13.93 12.71
C ALA A 459 -6.42 -12.96 13.89
N CYS A 460 -6.04 -11.70 13.61
CA CYS A 460 -5.89 -10.67 14.62
C CYS A 460 -7.22 -10.32 15.30
N ASP A 461 -8.27 -10.08 14.52
CA ASP A 461 -9.61 -9.79 15.06
C ASP A 461 -10.13 -10.92 15.94
N ARG A 462 -9.91 -12.17 15.54
CA ARG A 462 -10.27 -13.33 16.36
C ARG A 462 -9.46 -13.40 17.65
N ALA A 463 -8.18 -13.06 17.59
CA ALA A 463 -7.34 -13.01 18.78
C ALA A 463 -7.82 -11.93 19.76
N LEU A 464 -8.26 -10.77 19.26
CA LEU A 464 -8.81 -9.67 20.06
C LEU A 464 -10.22 -9.98 20.61
N GLY A 465 -11.12 -10.51 19.78
CA GLY A 465 -12.50 -10.84 20.17
C GLY A 465 -12.62 -12.04 21.12
N ALA A 466 -11.61 -12.90 21.22
CA ALA A 466 -11.58 -14.00 22.19
C ALA A 466 -11.57 -13.53 23.66
N GLU A 467 -11.35 -12.24 23.93
CA GLU A 467 -11.37 -11.65 25.28
C GLU A 467 -12.77 -11.26 25.75
N GLU A 468 -13.75 -11.10 24.84
CA GLU A 468 -15.15 -10.82 25.20
C GLU A 468 -15.91 -12.06 25.72
N ILE A 469 -15.33 -13.27 25.62
CA ILE A 469 -16.00 -14.54 25.96
C ILE A 469 -15.69 -15.01 27.40
N THR A 470 -14.86 -14.29 28.14
CA THR A 470 -14.56 -14.60 29.56
C THR A 470 -15.13 -13.53 30.48
N GLU A 471 -16.43 -13.62 30.76
CA GLU A 471 -17.02 -13.17 32.03
C GLU A 471 -17.28 -14.37 32.95
#